data_AF-A0A3B4FRK4-F1
#
_entry.id   AF-A0A3B4FRK4-F1
#
_cell.length_a   1.000
_cell.length_b   1.000
_cell.length_c   1.000
_cell.angle_alpha   90.00
_cell.angle_beta   90.00
_cell.angle_gamma   90.00
#
_symmetry.space_group_name_H-M   'P 1'
#
loop_
_entity.id
_entity.type
_entity.pdbx_description
1 polymer ?
#
loop_
_entity_poly.entity_id
_entity_poly.type
_entity_poly.pdbx_seq_one_letter_code
_entity_poly.pdbx_strand_id
1 'polypeptide(L)'
;GLERGKSHCEMGVRQMLSSHISTIWSKVYLGESVLLKCTVESNSTAQWGFEWDKPKTVLTLNPRHVVSNDSYFITAVTREDAGSYRCKAGQTSSQPVELIVSGEQLQHLLYGHTLISILNHSSNLYYEHLPLLHYLYDRKLGNAK
;
A
#
# COMPACT_ATOMS: atom_id res chain seq x y z
N GLY A 1 -35.14 -7.99 26.04
CA GLY A 1 -33.69 -7.72 26.01
C GLY A 1 -33.37 -7.09 24.68
N LEU A 2 -32.63 -5.98 24.66
CA LEU A 2 -32.30 -5.25 23.45
C LEU A 2 -31.29 -6.07 22.62
N GLU A 3 -31.71 -6.58 21.47
CA GLU A 3 -30.84 -7.20 20.46
C GLU A 3 -29.76 -6.18 20.09
N ARG A 4 -28.51 -6.37 20.55
CA ARG A 4 -27.37 -5.58 20.07
C ARG A 4 -27.21 -5.92 18.59
N GLY A 5 -27.60 -5.00 17.73
CA GLY A 5 -27.52 -5.15 16.28
C GLY A 5 -26.13 -5.63 15.86
N LYS A 6 -26.09 -6.71 15.08
CA LYS A 6 -24.86 -7.17 14.42
C LYS A 6 -24.36 -6.05 13.50
N SER A 7 -23.15 -5.56 13.74
CA SER A 7 -22.42 -4.69 12.82
C SER A 7 -21.48 -5.53 11.97
N HIS A 8 -21.52 -5.38 10.66
CA HIS A 8 -20.56 -6.00 9.73
C HIS A 8 -19.46 -5.00 9.40
N CYS A 9 -18.19 -5.41 9.53
CA CYS A 9 -17.04 -4.57 9.24
C CYS A 9 -16.29 -5.19 8.07
N GLU A 10 -16.09 -4.41 7.01
CA GLU A 10 -15.40 -4.83 5.81
C GLU A 10 -14.24 -3.87 5.52
N MET A 11 -13.19 -4.39 4.91
CA MET A 11 -12.03 -3.60 4.51
C MET A 11 -11.79 -3.78 3.02
N GLY A 12 -11.53 -2.67 2.34
CA GLY A 12 -11.21 -2.64 0.92
C GLY A 12 -9.93 -1.88 0.66
N VAL A 13 -9.23 -2.28 -0.39
CA VAL A 13 -8.05 -1.57 -0.90
C VAL A 13 -8.45 -0.80 -2.15
N ARG A 14 -8.17 0.50 -2.17
CA ARG A 14 -8.32 1.38 -3.33
C ARG A 14 -6.95 1.87 -3.74
N GLN A 15 -6.54 1.53 -4.95
CA GLN A 15 -5.35 2.12 -5.55
C GLN A 15 -5.74 3.46 -6.16
N MET A 16 -4.95 4.50 -5.93
CA MET A 16 -5.30 5.83 -6.45
C MET A 16 -5.22 5.91 -7.99
N LEU A 17 -4.51 4.96 -8.62
CA LEU A 17 -4.34 4.84 -10.06
C LEU A 17 -5.18 3.70 -10.70
N SER A 18 -5.89 2.88 -9.92
CA SER A 18 -6.69 1.75 -10.43
C SER A 18 -8.09 1.72 -9.84
N SER A 19 -9.10 1.52 -10.69
CA SER A 19 -10.52 1.51 -10.32
C SER A 19 -10.99 0.22 -9.67
N HIS A 20 -10.11 -0.79 -9.53
CA HIS A 20 -10.51 -2.10 -9.01
C HIS A 20 -10.24 -2.21 -7.51
N ILE A 21 -11.33 -2.35 -6.74
CA ILE A 21 -11.26 -2.72 -5.32
C ILE A 21 -11.15 -4.23 -5.25
N SER A 22 -10.09 -4.74 -4.63
CA SER A 22 -9.97 -6.17 -4.33
C SER A 22 -10.13 -6.41 -2.84
N THR A 23 -10.98 -7.39 -2.50
CA THR A 23 -11.50 -7.59 -1.14
C THR A 23 -10.70 -8.60 -0.31
N ILE A 24 -9.72 -9.30 -0.91
CA ILE A 24 -8.98 -10.39 -0.21
C ILE A 24 -7.47 -10.23 -0.35
N TRP A 25 -7.00 -9.78 -1.51
CA TRP A 25 -5.58 -9.51 -1.76
C TRP A 25 -5.45 -8.41 -2.80
N SER A 26 -4.49 -7.52 -2.63
CA SER A 26 -4.26 -6.42 -3.56
C SER A 26 -2.80 -6.34 -3.97
N LYS A 27 -2.55 -6.55 -5.27
CA LYS A 27 -1.24 -6.31 -5.87
C LYS A 27 -1.08 -4.82 -6.16
N VAL A 28 -0.07 -4.22 -5.55
CA VAL A 28 0.33 -2.82 -5.71
C VAL A 28 1.78 -2.75 -6.17
N TYR A 29 2.14 -1.70 -6.89
CA TYR A 29 3.50 -1.51 -7.37
C TYR A 29 4.30 -0.54 -6.49
N LEU A 30 5.62 -0.68 -6.49
CA LEU A 30 6.50 0.21 -5.75
C LEU A 30 6.31 1.67 -6.18
N GLY A 31 6.18 2.57 -5.20
CA GLY A 31 5.96 4.00 -5.41
C GLY A 31 4.50 4.39 -5.64
N GLU A 32 3.58 3.44 -5.83
CA GLU A 32 2.16 3.75 -5.93
C GLU A 32 1.57 4.19 -4.59
N SER A 33 0.47 4.95 -4.68
CA SER A 33 -0.34 5.33 -3.52
C SER A 33 -1.49 4.35 -3.32
N VAL A 34 -1.70 3.92 -2.08
CA VAL A 34 -2.81 3.05 -1.70
C VAL A 34 -3.63 3.66 -0.56
N LEU A 35 -4.95 3.46 -0.66
CA LEU A 35 -5.94 3.81 0.33
C LEU A 35 -6.60 2.52 0.83
N LEU A 36 -6.39 2.18 2.09
CA LEU A 36 -7.16 1.15 2.78
C LEU A 36 -8.38 1.81 3.41
N LYS A 37 -9.57 1.31 3.10
CA LYS A 37 -10.84 1.86 3.59
C LYS A 37 -11.57 0.81 4.41
N CYS A 38 -11.99 1.20 5.60
CA CYS A 38 -12.86 0.40 6.46
C CYS A 38 -14.30 0.88 6.29
N THR A 39 -15.23 -0.05 6.10
CA THR A 39 -16.67 0.22 5.99
C THR A 39 -17.43 -0.58 7.02
N VAL A 40 -18.34 0.07 7.74
CA VAL A 40 -19.16 -0.57 8.76
C VAL A 40 -20.61 -0.47 8.34
N GLU A 41 -21.24 -1.62 8.11
CA GLU A 41 -22.66 -1.73 7.88
C GLU A 41 -23.35 -1.99 9.22
N SER A 42 -24.14 -1.01 9.68
CA SER A 42 -24.88 -1.09 10.94
C SER A 42 -26.18 -0.29 10.83
N ASN A 43 -27.21 -0.74 11.55
CA ASN A 43 -28.46 0.01 11.73
C ASN A 43 -28.31 1.19 12.71
N SER A 44 -27.11 1.40 13.27
CA SER A 44 -26.79 2.49 14.18
C SER A 44 -26.16 3.67 13.42
N THR A 45 -26.57 4.89 13.75
CA THR A 45 -25.95 6.14 13.26
C THR A 45 -24.77 6.61 14.14
N ALA A 46 -24.38 5.83 15.14
CA ALA A 46 -23.26 6.16 16.00
C ALA A 46 -21.95 6.26 15.20
N GLN A 47 -21.14 7.27 15.50
CA GLN A 47 -19.79 7.36 14.97
C GLN A 47 -18.93 6.26 15.59
N TRP A 48 -18.22 5.51 14.75
CA TRP A 48 -17.31 4.46 15.17
C TRP A 48 -15.90 5.01 15.35
N GLY A 49 -15.25 4.63 16.46
CA GLY A 49 -13.80 4.74 16.59
C GLY A 49 -13.13 3.63 15.79
N PHE A 50 -12.17 4.00 14.94
CA PHE A 50 -11.43 3.07 14.10
C PHE A 50 -10.00 2.86 14.60
N GLU A 51 -9.61 1.59 14.66
CA GLU A 51 -8.26 1.14 14.95
C GLU A 51 -7.72 0.33 13.76
N TRP A 52 -6.41 0.42 13.53
CA TRP A 52 -5.74 -0.25 12.41
C TRP A 52 -4.69 -1.22 12.94
N ASP A 53 -4.85 -2.50 12.62
CA ASP A 53 -3.80 -3.51 12.76
C ASP A 53 -3.06 -3.63 11.43
N LYS A 54 -1.73 -3.55 11.49
CA LYS A 54 -0.85 -3.42 10.33
C LYS A 54 0.46 -4.18 10.57
N PRO A 55 1.24 -4.49 9.51
CA PRO A 55 2.50 -5.19 9.66
C PRO A 55 3.46 -4.46 10.62
N LYS A 56 4.19 -5.21 11.44
CA LYS A 56 5.17 -4.65 12.40
C LYS A 56 6.31 -3.87 11.74
N THR A 57 6.57 -4.16 10.47
CA THR A 57 7.55 -3.46 9.63
C THR A 57 7.12 -2.02 9.33
N VAL A 58 5.82 -1.72 9.39
CA VAL A 58 5.30 -0.39 9.11
C VAL A 58 5.55 0.55 10.29
N LEU A 59 6.46 1.48 10.10
CA LEU A 59 6.79 2.51 11.09
C LEU A 59 5.74 3.63 11.06
N THR A 60 4.93 3.74 12.11
CA THR A 60 3.85 4.75 12.23
C THR A 60 4.35 6.19 12.15
N LEU A 61 5.63 6.47 12.46
CA LEU A 61 6.23 7.80 12.38
C LEU A 61 6.65 8.19 10.96
N ASN A 62 6.63 7.26 10.01
CA ASN A 62 7.02 7.55 8.64
C ASN A 62 5.92 8.40 7.97
N PRO A 63 6.25 9.60 7.43
CA PRO A 63 5.26 10.53 6.88
C PRO A 63 4.50 9.98 5.66
N ARG A 64 4.96 8.86 5.07
CA ARG A 64 4.23 8.15 4.01
C ARG A 64 2.92 7.54 4.51
N HIS A 65 2.79 7.28 5.81
CA HIS A 65 1.61 6.66 6.41
C HIS A 65 0.73 7.70 7.08
N VAL A 66 -0.50 7.84 6.59
CA VAL A 66 -1.45 8.82 7.11
C VAL A 66 -2.75 8.11 7.51
N VAL A 67 -3.12 8.22 8.78
CA VAL A 67 -4.37 7.66 9.31
C VAL A 67 -5.43 8.75 9.37
N SER A 68 -6.59 8.49 8.78
CA SER A 68 -7.76 9.37 8.83
C SER A 68 -9.00 8.56 9.16
N ASN A 69 -9.29 8.43 10.46
CA ASN A 69 -10.44 7.70 10.98
C ASN A 69 -10.64 6.30 10.33
N ASP A 70 -11.61 6.18 9.44
CA ASP A 70 -11.97 4.96 8.71
C ASP A 70 -11.06 4.64 7.51
N SER A 71 -9.97 5.39 7.33
CA SER A 71 -9.07 5.32 6.17
C SER A 71 -7.60 5.31 6.58
N TYR A 72 -6.79 4.50 5.91
CA TYR A 72 -5.34 4.45 6.06
C TYR A 72 -4.66 4.64 4.70
N PHE A 73 -3.86 5.69 4.57
CA PHE A 73 -3.19 6.05 3.33
C PHE A 73 -1.70 5.72 3.41
N ILE A 74 -1.18 5.17 2.31
CA ILE A 74 0.26 5.03 2.07
C ILE A 74 0.55 5.78 0.77
N THR A 75 1.30 6.88 0.87
CA THR A 75 1.51 7.80 -0.27
C THR A 75 2.58 7.35 -1.26
N ALA A 76 3.46 6.44 -0.85
CA ALA A 76 4.44 5.81 -1.73
C ALA A 76 4.81 4.44 -1.16
N VAL A 77 4.29 3.37 -1.78
CA VAL A 77 4.47 2.00 -1.31
C VAL A 77 5.92 1.53 -1.46
N THR A 78 6.41 0.86 -0.43
CA THR A 78 7.71 0.19 -0.35
C THR A 78 7.52 -1.29 0.00
N ARG A 79 8.59 -2.09 -0.09
CA ARG A 79 8.52 -3.52 0.26
C ARG A 79 8.17 -3.76 1.74
N GLU A 80 8.50 -2.82 2.61
CA GLU A 80 8.21 -2.87 4.05
C GLU A 80 6.71 -2.75 4.35
N ASP A 81 5.94 -2.19 3.42
CA ASP A 81 4.50 -1.98 3.55
C ASP A 81 3.69 -3.24 3.22
N ALA A 82 4.34 -4.28 2.69
CA ALA A 82 3.68 -5.54 2.36
C ALA A 82 3.20 -6.29 3.62
N GLY A 83 2.10 -7.01 3.48
CA GLY A 83 1.56 -7.89 4.51
C GLY A 83 0.10 -7.64 4.84
N SER A 84 -0.31 -8.19 5.98
CA SER A 84 -1.71 -8.24 6.41
C SER A 84 -2.13 -6.94 7.08
N TYR A 85 -3.21 -6.34 6.59
CA TYR A 85 -3.89 -5.21 7.20
C TYR A 85 -5.26 -5.63 7.71
N ARG A 86 -5.73 -5.01 8.79
CA ARG A 86 -7.07 -5.22 9.32
C ARG A 86 -7.57 -3.96 10.01
N CYS A 87 -8.83 -3.62 9.83
CA CYS A 87 -9.45 -2.52 10.57
C CYS A 87 -10.39 -3.05 11.63
N LYS A 88 -10.52 -2.28 12.71
CA LYS A 88 -11.44 -2.56 13.80
C LYS A 88 -12.29 -1.33 14.06
N ALA A 89 -13.60 -1.52 14.10
CA ALA A 89 -14.59 -0.50 14.39
C ALA A 89 -15.33 -0.88 15.68
N GLY A 90 -15.06 -0.17 16.78
CA GLY A 90 -15.55 -0.54 18.10
C GLY A 90 -15.14 -1.95 18.50
N GLN A 91 -16.10 -2.88 18.60
CA GLN A 91 -15.84 -4.29 18.96
C GLN A 91 -15.81 -5.23 17.74
N THR A 92 -16.01 -4.71 16.53
CA THR A 92 -16.05 -5.52 15.30
C THR A 92 -14.75 -5.36 14.54
N SER A 93 -14.16 -6.47 14.09
CA SER A 93 -12.97 -6.47 13.23
C SER A 93 -13.35 -6.88 11.81
N SER A 94 -12.70 -6.28 10.81
CA SER A 94 -12.79 -6.75 9.43
C SER A 94 -12.06 -8.08 9.23
N GLN A 95 -12.29 -8.72 8.10
CA GLN A 95 -11.36 -9.71 7.57
C GLN A 95 -10.03 -9.03 7.22
N PRO A 96 -8.90 -9.75 7.31
CA PRO A 96 -7.61 -9.23 6.88
C PRO A 96 -7.56 -9.10 5.35
N VAL A 97 -6.86 -8.08 4.87
CA VAL A 97 -6.50 -7.97 3.44
C VAL A 97 -4.98 -8.00 3.33
N GLU A 98 -4.50 -8.87 2.45
CA GLU A 98 -3.08 -8.98 2.15
C GLU A 98 -2.66 -7.97 1.08
N LEU A 99 -1.74 -7.07 1.43
CA LEU A 99 -1.12 -6.12 0.51
C LEU A 99 0.16 -6.75 -0.08
N ILE A 100 0.16 -6.98 -1.39
CA ILE A 100 1.27 -7.59 -2.12
C ILE A 100 1.99 -6.51 -2.91
N VAL A 101 3.28 -6.29 -2.62
CA VAL A 101 4.07 -5.23 -3.27
C VAL A 101 4.97 -5.81 -4.36
N SER A 102 4.81 -5.31 -5.59
CA SER A 102 5.56 -5.72 -6.79
C SER A 102 6.52 -4.63 -7.26
N GLY A 103 7.76 -4.99 -7.57
CA GLY A 103 8.74 -4.07 -8.18
C GLY A 103 8.69 -4.04 -9.71
N GLU A 104 8.01 -5.02 -10.32
CA GLU A 104 7.84 -5.13 -11.76
C GLU A 104 6.40 -4.77 -12.12
N GLN A 105 6.22 -3.77 -12.97
CA GLN A 105 4.93 -3.32 -13.49
C GLN A 105 4.94 -3.44 -15.01
N LEU A 106 3.99 -4.20 -15.55
CA LEU A 106 3.75 -4.24 -16.99
C LEU A 106 2.76 -3.15 -17.37
N GLN A 107 3.22 -2.18 -18.17
CA GLN A 107 2.39 -1.14 -18.73
C GLN A 107 2.02 -1.48 -20.17
N HIS A 108 0.74 -1.48 -20.47
CA HIS A 108 0.22 -1.69 -21.82
C HIS A 108 -0.13 -0.35 -22.45
N LEU A 109 0.48 -0.04 -23.60
CA LEU A 109 0.18 1.13 -24.43
C LEU A 109 -0.46 0.67 -25.75
N LEU A 110 -1.54 1.33 -26.15
CA LEU A 110 -2.22 1.08 -27.41
C LEU A 110 -1.83 2.18 -28.41
N TYR A 111 -1.19 1.79 -29.51
CA TYR A 111 -0.87 2.69 -30.62
C TYR A 111 -1.49 2.13 -31.90
N GLY A 112 -2.71 2.56 -32.21
CA GLY A 112 -3.54 1.92 -33.26
C GLY A 112 -3.92 0.49 -32.88
N HIS A 113 -3.60 -0.48 -33.76
CA HIS A 113 -3.80 -1.93 -33.51
C HIS A 113 -2.58 -2.61 -32.85
N THR A 114 -1.53 -1.85 -32.54
CA THR A 114 -0.32 -2.39 -31.90
C THR A 114 -0.43 -2.27 -30.39
N LEU A 115 -0.32 -3.41 -29.70
CA LEU A 115 -0.19 -3.47 -28.24
C LEU A 115 1.30 -3.49 -27.87
N ILE A 116 1.78 -2.40 -27.26
CA ILE A 116 3.15 -2.30 -26.75
C ILE A 116 3.10 -2.60 -25.26
N SER A 117 3.90 -3.58 -24.81
CA SER A 117 4.03 -3.93 -23.38
C SER A 117 5.39 -3.50 -22.88
N ILE A 118 5.41 -2.60 -21.90
CA ILE A 118 6.63 -2.07 -21.28
C ILE A 118 6.76 -2.68 -19.89
N LEU A 119 7.88 -3.33 -19.61
CA LEU A 119 8.21 -3.78 -18.27
C LEU A 119 8.94 -2.66 -17.53
N ASN A 120 8.23 -1.98 -16.64
CA ASN A 120 8.79 -1.02 -15.72
C ASN A 120 9.35 -1.78 -14.51
N HIS A 121 10.67 -1.72 -14.31
CA HIS A 121 11.30 -2.24 -13.11
C HIS A 121 11.61 -1.07 -12.18
N SER A 122 10.90 -0.96 -11.06
CA SER A 122 11.24 -0.02 -9.99
C SER A 122 12.48 -0.58 -9.27
N SER A 123 13.65 -0.22 -9.78
CA SER A 123 14.94 -0.56 -9.21
C SER A 123 15.15 0.14 -7.87
N ASN A 124 14.66 -0.48 -6.79
CA ASN A 124 15.07 -0.20 -5.41
C ASN A 124 15.83 -1.40 -4.82
N LEU A 125 16.71 -1.99 -5.63
CA LEU A 125 17.76 -2.91 -5.20
C LEU A 125 19.07 -2.19 -5.48
N TYR A 126 19.97 -2.13 -4.48
CA TYR A 126 21.30 -1.50 -4.48
C TYR A 126 21.43 -0.05 -4.00
N TYR A 127 21.13 0.20 -2.72
CA TYR A 127 21.91 1.16 -1.92
C TYR A 127 22.75 0.52 -0.81
N GLU A 128 22.69 -0.81 -0.59
CA GLU A 128 23.43 -1.43 0.52
C GLU A 128 24.74 -2.16 0.14
N HIS A 129 25.03 -2.44 -1.14
CA HIS A 129 26.18 -3.32 -1.50
C HIS A 129 27.06 -2.88 -2.68
N LEU A 130 27.23 -1.59 -2.95
CA LEU A 130 28.23 -1.14 -3.97
C LEU A 130 29.21 -0.09 -3.43
N PRO A 131 30.23 -0.50 -2.64
CA PRO A 131 31.42 0.33 -2.39
C PRO A 131 32.18 0.69 -3.70
N LEU A 132 31.96 -0.06 -4.78
CA LEU A 132 32.66 0.10 -6.06
C LEU A 132 32.11 1.25 -6.93
N LEU A 133 30.85 1.66 -6.77
CA LEU A 133 30.28 2.73 -7.60
C LEU A 133 30.72 4.12 -7.17
N HIS A 134 30.92 4.38 -5.87
CA HIS A 134 31.52 5.63 -5.41
C HIS A 134 32.95 5.78 -5.95
N TYR A 135 33.75 4.72 -5.91
CA TYR A 135 35.12 4.71 -6.41
C TYR A 135 35.22 4.98 -7.93
N LEU A 136 34.26 4.47 -8.71
CA LEU A 136 34.20 4.70 -10.16
C LEU A 136 33.64 6.09 -10.51
N TYR A 137 32.74 6.64 -9.68
CA TYR A 137 32.20 7.99 -9.84
C TYR A 137 33.28 9.05 -9.55
N ASP A 138 34.08 8.87 -8.51
CA ASP A 138 35.21 9.76 -8.18
C ASP A 138 36.29 9.76 -9.27
N ARG A 139 36.55 8.61 -9.90
CA ARG A 139 37.45 8.53 -11.08
C ARG A 139 36.90 9.23 -12.32
N LYS A 140 35.58 9.19 -12.56
CA LYS A 140 34.96 9.82 -13.74
C LYS A 140 34.85 11.35 -13.60
N LEU A 141 34.76 11.88 -12.38
CA LEU A 141 34.72 13.31 -12.09
C LEU A 141 36.11 13.94 -11.86
N GLY A 142 37.20 13.17 -11.95
CA GLY A 142 38.55 13.70 -11.83
C GLY A 142 38.91 14.26 -10.45
N ASN A 143 38.14 13.93 -9.41
CA ASN A 143 38.37 14.39 -8.03
C ASN A 143 39.21 13.38 -7.23
N ALA A 144 40.27 12.84 -7.85
CA ALA A 144 41.33 12.18 -7.08
C ALA A 144 42.30 13.25 -6.56
N LYS A 145 42.34 13.44 -5.24
CA LYS A 145 43.53 13.96 -4.56
C LYS A 145 44.45 12.79 -4.24
#